data_AF-A0A1V5A1B6-F1
#
_entry.id   AF-A0A1V5A1B6-F1
#
_cell.length_a   1.000
_cell.length_b   1.000
_cell.length_c   1.000
_cell.angle_alpha   90.00
_cell.angle_beta   90.00
_cell.angle_gamma   90.00
#
_symmetry.space_group_name_H-M   'P 1'
#
loop_
_entity.id
_entity.type
_entity.pdbx_description
1 polymer ?
#
loop_
_entity_poly.entity_id
_entity_poly.type
_entity_poly.pdbx_seq_one_letter_code
_entity_poly.pdbx_strand_id
1 'polypeptide(L)'
;MIILHPFNILYMDPEERGMLEDLIWLNAVIATELIQITENTSAILRKAPPPPSCLEDHRRLRNTAVAIAERYRPGSGLKEHITSHE
;
A
#
# COMPACT_ATOMS: atom_id res chain seq x y z
N MET A 1 -24.35 -42.07 6.60
CA MET A 1 -23.44 -41.47 7.60
C MET A 1 -22.85 -40.22 6.97
N ILE A 2 -23.49 -39.08 7.21
CA ILE A 2 -23.02 -37.79 6.69
C ILE A 2 -22.06 -37.25 7.75
N ILE A 3 -20.76 -37.26 7.44
CA ILE A 3 -19.78 -36.55 8.27
C ILE A 3 -19.95 -35.08 7.92
N LEU A 4 -20.72 -34.37 8.76
CA LEU A 4 -20.72 -32.92 8.81
C LEU A 4 -19.32 -32.53 9.29
N HIS A 5 -18.45 -32.08 8.39
CA HIS A 5 -17.28 -31.31 8.82
C HIS A 5 -17.82 -30.06 9.52
N PRO A 6 -17.60 -29.88 10.82
CA PRO A 6 -17.95 -28.62 11.45
C PRO A 6 -17.08 -27.57 10.79
N PHE A 7 -17.75 -26.58 10.21
CA PHE A 7 -17.20 -25.33 9.76
C PHE A 7 -16.05 -24.86 10.68
N ASN A 8 -14.81 -24.92 10.17
CA ASN A 8 -13.63 -24.36 10.83
C ASN A 8 -13.65 -22.83 10.60
N ILE A 9 -14.54 -22.10 11.28
CA ILE A 9 -14.74 -20.64 11.05
C ILE A 9 -13.79 -19.76 11.88
N LEU A 10 -13.02 -20.28 12.85
CA LEU A 10 -12.42 -19.39 13.86
C LEU A 10 -10.93 -19.56 14.16
N TYR A 11 -10.15 -20.08 13.22
CA TYR A 11 -8.70 -19.88 13.27
C TYR A 11 -8.21 -19.43 11.90
N MET A 12 -8.07 -18.11 11.75
CA MET A 12 -7.28 -17.54 10.68
C MET A 12 -5.81 -17.79 11.03
N ASP A 13 -5.07 -18.32 10.07
CA ASP A 13 -3.64 -18.53 10.27
C ASP A 13 -2.94 -17.18 10.55
N PRO A 14 -1.92 -17.12 11.43
CA PRO A 14 -1.21 -15.87 11.71
C PRO A 14 -0.63 -15.19 10.46
N GLU A 15 -0.19 -15.97 9.46
CA GLU A 15 0.28 -15.45 8.17
C GLU A 15 -0.87 -14.82 7.37
N GLU A 16 -2.02 -15.52 7.26
CA GLU A 16 -3.22 -14.99 6.60
C GLU A 16 -3.71 -13.69 7.24
N ARG A 17 -3.69 -13.62 8.58
CA ARG A 17 -4.02 -12.38 9.30
C ARG A 17 -3.03 -11.27 8.99
N GLY A 18 -1.72 -11.56 8.98
CA GLY A 18 -0.69 -10.60 8.62
C GLY A 18 -0.85 -10.07 7.20
N MET A 19 -1.18 -10.94 6.24
CA MET A 19 -1.49 -10.54 4.87
C MET A 19 -2.70 -9.61 4.78
N LEU A 20 -3.75 -9.85 5.57
CA LEU A 20 -4.93 -8.98 5.61
C LEU A 20 -4.66 -7.62 6.26
N GLU A 21 -3.87 -7.59 7.34
CA GLU A 21 -3.42 -6.34 7.96
C GLU A 21 -2.61 -5.49 6.97
N ASP A 22 -1.66 -6.11 6.27
CA ASP A 22 -0.86 -5.48 5.22
C ASP A 22 -1.74 -5.00 4.05
N LEU A 23 -2.76 -5.77 3.65
CA LEU A 23 -3.69 -5.39 2.58
C LEU A 23 -4.57 -4.20 2.97
N ILE A 24 -5.08 -4.16 4.21
CA ILE A 24 -5.84 -3.02 4.73
C ILE A 24 -4.96 -1.76 4.74
N TRP A 25 -3.72 -1.90 5.20
CA TRP A 25 -2.76 -0.79 5.21
C TRP A 25 -2.45 -0.29 3.80
N LEU A 26 -2.18 -1.18 2.84
CA LEU A 26 -1.93 -0.82 1.45
C LEU A 26 -3.12 -0.10 0.80
N ASN A 27 -4.36 -0.50 1.12
CA ASN A 27 -5.55 0.20 0.64
C ASN A 27 -5.65 1.62 1.20
N ALA A 28 -5.29 1.84 2.47
CA ALA A 28 -5.23 3.19 3.05
C ALA A 28 -4.16 4.04 2.34
N VAL A 29 -2.99 3.47 2.02
CA VAL A 29 -1.95 4.17 1.25
C VAL A 29 -2.40 4.52 -0.16
N ILE A 30 -3.09 3.62 -0.87
CA ILE A 30 -3.65 3.94 -2.20
C ILE A 30 -4.57 5.16 -2.12
N ALA A 31 -5.43 5.23 -1.10
CA ALA A 31 -6.28 6.41 -0.89
C ALA A 31 -5.45 7.69 -0.65
N THR A 32 -4.33 7.59 0.08
CA THR A 32 -3.40 8.71 0.27
C THR A 32 -2.68 9.11 -1.03
N GLU A 33 -2.19 8.17 -1.83
CA GLU A 33 -1.56 8.50 -3.12
C GLU A 33 -2.56 9.12 -4.12
N LEU A 34 -3.86 8.77 -4.06
CA LEU A 34 -4.89 9.47 -4.83
C LEU A 34 -5.07 10.93 -4.37
N ILE A 35 -4.84 11.23 -3.09
CA ILE A 35 -4.77 12.62 -2.60
C ILE A 35 -3.57 13.34 -3.22
N GLN A 36 -2.38 12.70 -3.34
CA GLN A 36 -1.22 13.31 -4.01
C GLN A 36 -1.55 13.73 -5.45
N ILE A 37 -2.31 12.94 -6.20
CA ILE A 37 -2.76 13.31 -7.56
C ILE A 37 -3.59 14.60 -7.53
N THR A 38 -4.46 14.73 -6.54
CA THR A 38 -5.29 15.93 -6.34
C THR A 38 -4.44 17.13 -5.93
N GLU A 39 -3.46 16.93 -5.04
CA GLU A 39 -2.48 17.96 -4.65
C GLU A 39 -1.66 18.45 -5.85
N ASN A 40 -1.18 17.53 -6.70
CA ASN A 40 -0.43 17.84 -7.91
C ASN A 40 -1.29 18.62 -8.91
N THR A 41 -2.55 18.22 -9.08
CA THR A 41 -3.51 18.93 -9.94
C THR A 41 -3.77 20.35 -9.41
N SER A 42 -3.96 20.50 -8.10
CA SER A 42 -4.11 21.81 -7.44
C SER A 42 -2.85 22.68 -7.59
N ALA A 43 -1.66 22.07 -7.46
CA ALA A 43 -0.37 22.74 -7.63
C ALA A 43 -0.20 23.36 -9.03
N ILE A 44 -0.65 22.65 -10.08
CA ILE A 44 -0.66 23.15 -11.45
C ILE A 44 -1.57 24.38 -11.56
N LEU A 45 -2.81 24.29 -11.05
CA LEU A 45 -3.79 25.39 -11.12
C LEU A 45 -3.31 26.64 -10.38
N ARG A 46 -2.74 26.46 -9.18
CA ARG A 46 -2.23 27.56 -8.34
C ARG A 46 -0.84 28.05 -8.75
N LYS A 47 -0.18 27.37 -9.70
CA LYS A 47 1.21 27.62 -10.14
C LYS A 47 2.22 27.67 -8.99
N ALA A 48 2.03 26.81 -7.99
CA ALA A 48 2.95 26.70 -6.86
C ALA A 48 3.07 25.23 -6.42
N PRO A 49 4.29 24.80 -6.06
CA PRO A 49 4.58 23.38 -5.79
C PRO A 49 3.81 22.88 -4.55
N PRO A 50 3.46 21.59 -4.45
CA PRO A 50 2.91 21.03 -3.21
C PRO A 50 3.81 21.33 -2.00
N PRO A 51 3.27 21.36 -0.78
CA PRO A 51 4.08 21.50 0.43
C PRO A 51 5.19 20.44 0.48
N PRO A 52 6.44 20.80 0.81
CA PRO A 52 7.54 19.84 0.88
C PRO A 52 7.28 18.66 1.83
N SER A 53 6.56 18.93 2.94
CA SER A 53 6.16 17.89 3.90
C SER A 53 5.27 16.82 3.27
N CYS A 54 4.35 17.20 2.37
CA CYS A 54 3.51 16.22 1.67
C CYS A 54 4.39 15.28 0.84
N LEU A 55 5.33 15.84 0.07
CA LEU A 55 6.23 15.04 -0.78
C LEU A 55 7.07 14.04 0.04
N GLU A 56 7.54 14.45 1.22
CA GLU A 56 8.29 13.58 2.12
C GLU A 56 7.41 12.46 2.70
N ASP A 57 6.20 12.78 3.13
CA ASP A 57 5.24 11.79 3.65
C ASP A 57 4.84 10.76 2.59
N HIS A 58 4.56 11.19 1.36
CA HIS A 58 4.26 10.29 0.25
C HIS A 58 5.43 9.36 -0.09
N ARG A 59 6.67 9.89 -0.13
CA ARG A 59 7.87 9.05 -0.30
C ARG A 59 8.00 8.00 0.82
N ARG A 60 7.76 8.38 2.08
CA ARG A 60 7.81 7.47 3.22
C ARG A 60 6.76 6.36 3.12
N LEU A 61 5.52 6.69 2.75
CA LEU A 61 4.45 5.71 2.56
C LEU A 61 4.78 4.74 1.42
N ARG A 62 5.26 5.26 0.29
CA ARG A 62 5.67 4.45 -0.86
C ARG A 62 6.79 3.46 -0.53
N ASN A 63 7.80 3.89 0.22
CA ASN A 63 8.89 3.01 0.65
C ASN A 63 8.39 1.86 1.54
N THR A 64 7.46 2.13 2.46
CA THR A 64 6.84 1.09 3.29
C THR A 64 6.00 0.14 2.44
N ALA A 65 5.22 0.64 1.48
CA ALA A 65 4.42 -0.20 0.57
C ALA A 65 5.30 -1.15 -0.26
N VAL A 66 6.44 -0.66 -0.76
CA VAL A 66 7.44 -1.49 -1.45
C VAL A 66 8.01 -2.57 -0.53
N ALA A 67 8.32 -2.23 0.73
CA ALA A 67 8.85 -3.20 1.69
C ALA A 67 7.83 -4.31 2.02
N ILE A 68 6.53 -3.99 2.09
CA ILE A 68 5.47 -4.97 2.25
C ILE A 68 5.40 -5.88 1.02
N ALA A 69 5.38 -5.31 -0.19
CA ALA A 69 5.29 -6.10 -1.42
C ALA A 69 6.49 -7.06 -1.59
N GLU A 70 7.70 -6.60 -1.34
CA GLU A 70 8.92 -7.41 -1.44
C GLU A 70 9.00 -8.51 -0.38
N ARG A 71 8.31 -8.38 0.76
CA ARG A 71 8.20 -9.46 1.76
C ARG A 71 7.50 -10.69 1.17
N TYR A 72 6.45 -10.47 0.37
CA TYR A 72 5.63 -11.55 -0.18
C TYR A 72 6.10 -12.03 -1.56
N ARG A 73 6.71 -11.14 -2.36
CA ARG A 73 7.25 -11.49 -3.67
C ARG A 73 8.57 -10.76 -3.94
N PRO A 74 9.69 -11.26 -3.39
CA PRO A 74 10.98 -10.61 -3.55
C PRO A 74 11.46 -10.64 -5.00
N GLY A 75 12.19 -9.61 -5.43
CA GLY A 75 12.78 -9.52 -6.76
C GLY A 75 11.74 -9.41 -7.89
N SER A 76 10.56 -8.88 -7.56
CA SER A 76 9.46 -8.71 -8.51
C SER A 76 9.73 -7.64 -9.59
N GLY A 77 10.76 -6.82 -9.41
CA GLY A 77 11.02 -5.62 -10.21
C GLY A 77 10.17 -4.41 -9.78
N LEU A 78 9.27 -4.58 -8.80
CA LEU A 78 8.35 -3.54 -8.36
C LEU A 78 9.08 -2.37 -7.69
N LYS A 79 10.06 -2.67 -6.85
CA LYS A 79 10.88 -1.66 -6.18
C LYS A 79 11.58 -0.77 -7.20
N GLU A 80 12.27 -1.38 -8.16
CA GLU A 80 13.01 -0.69 -9.21
C GLU A 80 12.07 0.20 -10.01
N HIS A 81 10.92 -0.34 -10.45
CA HIS A 81 9.91 0.42 -11.18
C HIS A 81 9.42 1.63 -10.38
N ILE A 82 9.01 1.44 -9.14
CA ILE A 82 8.44 2.51 -8.30
C ILE A 82 9.47 3.60 -7.99
N THR A 83 10.71 3.23 -7.67
CA THR A 83 11.77 4.21 -7.38
C THR A 83 12.23 4.99 -8.62
N SER A 84 11.91 4.52 -9.82
CA SER A 84 12.22 5.22 -11.07
C SER A 84 11.19 6.27 -11.49
N HIS A 85 10.00 6.28 -10.84
CA HIS A 85 9.00 7.31 -11.02
C HIS A 85 9.18 8.39 -9.95
N GLU A 86 9.96 9.42 -10.28
CA GLU A 86 9.91 10.73 -9.61
C GLU A 86 9.16 11.76 -10.47
#